data_AF-A0A922F669-F1
#
_entry.id   AF-A0A922F669-F1
#
_cell.length_a   1.000
_cell.length_b   1.000
_cell.length_c   1.000
_cell.angle_alpha   90.00
_cell.angle_beta   90.00
_cell.angle_gamma   90.00
#
_symmetry.space_group_name_H-M   'P 1'
#
loop_
_entity.id
_entity.type
_entity.pdbx_description
1 polymer ?
#
loop_
_entity_poly.entity_id
_entity_poly.type
_entity_poly.pdbx_seq_one_letter_code
_entity_poly.pdbx_strand_id
1 'polypeptide(L)'
;MTSSFCLSSTRNTSTSSPRGFFLHNTHLYIPKRRSPFFPHETQLPKRETSLLLKPQLLSPKSSYLPTLRLKDAKFTHPFASLSSYAEAEGEEEKEEIKLNEHHRHEVEKTEDDDSRGMAQAFHISSSSASAIYICIAFVALCFPLFMKSLGQGLSLKTKLLSYATLLSGFYMAWNIGANDVANAMGTSVGSGALSLRQAVLTAAVLEFTGALLMGTHVTSTMQKGIIVANVFEGKDMLLFSGLLSSLAAAGTWLQVASYYGWPVSTTHCIVGSMVGFGLVYGGPGAVFWSSLARVTSSWVISPLMGALVSFLVYKCIRRFVYSATNPGQAAATAAPVAVFIGVTGISFAAFPLSKSFPLAVAQALACGAAGAVLVNKIIRKQLGHLLVKSTTSQAKPKEEVVLNKNIGLLSDIAGPKGTQLEIVYGVFGYMQVLSACFMSFAHGGNDVSNAIGPLAAALSILHGGTGGTDIVIPTDVLAWGGLGIVAGLTMWGYRVIATIGKKITELTPTRGFAAEFAAASVVLFASKLGLPISATHTLVGAVMGVGFARGLNSVRAETVKEIVISWAVTIPVGSLLSVAYTWIFTKLLSYIL
;
A
#
# COMPACT_ATOMS: atom_id res chain seq x y z
N MET A 1 -47.14 -15.70 -11.38
CA MET A 1 -47.93 -16.73 -10.67
C MET A 1 -47.14 -18.04 -10.80
N THR A 2 -46.31 -18.45 -9.83
CA THR A 2 -46.65 -19.34 -8.68
C THR A 2 -47.54 -20.51 -9.08
N SER A 3 -47.32 -21.78 -8.75
CA SER A 3 -46.29 -22.58 -8.06
C SER A 3 -46.85 -24.03 -8.04
N SER A 4 -46.15 -24.99 -7.40
CA SER A 4 -46.74 -26.20 -6.77
C SER A 4 -46.95 -27.42 -7.69
N PHE A 5 -46.77 -28.69 -7.30
CA PHE A 5 -46.26 -29.40 -6.11
C PHE A 5 -46.26 -30.92 -6.45
N CYS A 6 -45.51 -31.72 -5.67
CA CYS A 6 -45.81 -33.12 -5.25
C CYS A 6 -45.74 -34.28 -6.28
N LEU A 7 -45.50 -35.56 -5.95
CA LEU A 7 -44.85 -36.33 -4.86
C LEU A 7 -45.11 -37.83 -5.17
N SER A 8 -44.25 -38.74 -4.68
CA SER A 8 -44.52 -40.17 -4.37
C SER A 8 -44.57 -41.17 -5.55
N SER A 9 -44.32 -42.49 -5.47
CA SER A 9 -43.90 -43.45 -4.43
C SER A 9 -43.86 -44.88 -5.06
N THR A 10 -43.07 -45.81 -4.46
CA THR A 10 -43.24 -47.30 -4.39
C THR A 10 -43.14 -48.17 -5.67
N ARG A 11 -42.71 -49.45 -5.70
CA ARG A 11 -41.89 -50.39 -4.88
C ARG A 11 -41.81 -51.74 -5.66
N ASN A 12 -40.73 -52.52 -5.42
CA ASN A 12 -40.60 -54.01 -5.44
C ASN A 12 -40.49 -54.83 -6.75
N THR A 13 -39.37 -55.59 -6.89
CA THR A 13 -39.20 -57.08 -6.76
C THR A 13 -37.70 -57.45 -7.00
N SER A 14 -36.89 -57.90 -6.02
CA SER A 14 -36.57 -59.30 -5.55
C SER A 14 -36.03 -60.24 -6.66
N THR A 15 -34.91 -60.98 -6.62
CA THR A 15 -34.10 -61.75 -5.63
C THR A 15 -32.83 -62.28 -6.37
N SER A 16 -31.62 -62.54 -5.84
CA SER A 16 -31.22 -63.64 -4.92
C SER A 16 -29.71 -63.60 -4.49
N SER A 17 -29.46 -63.46 -3.18
CA SER A 17 -28.57 -64.18 -2.20
C SER A 17 -27.28 -64.99 -2.61
N PRO A 18 -26.41 -65.47 -1.66
CA PRO A 18 -25.81 -64.81 -0.46
C PRO A 18 -24.34 -65.26 -0.06
N ARG A 19 -23.84 -64.69 1.07
CA ARG A 19 -22.76 -65.12 2.02
C ARG A 19 -21.33 -64.65 1.71
N GLY A 20 -20.48 -64.19 2.65
CA GLY A 20 -20.50 -63.97 4.12
C GLY A 20 -19.07 -63.58 4.59
N PHE A 21 -18.88 -62.41 5.20
CA PHE A 21 -18.42 -62.13 6.58
C PHE A 21 -17.10 -62.76 7.12
N PHE A 22 -16.18 -61.83 7.50
CA PHE A 22 -15.20 -61.75 8.61
C PHE A 22 -13.85 -62.51 8.69
N LEU A 23 -12.79 -61.67 8.81
CA LEU A 23 -11.66 -61.62 9.79
C LEU A 23 -11.09 -62.91 10.42
N HIS A 24 -9.77 -63.16 10.28
CA HIS A 24 -8.78 -63.14 11.39
C HIS A 24 -7.31 -63.42 10.95
N ASN A 25 -6.41 -62.52 11.38
CA ASN A 25 -5.06 -62.65 11.98
C ASN A 25 -4.02 -63.77 11.67
N THR A 26 -2.77 -63.26 11.55
CA THR A 26 -1.46 -63.72 12.10
C THR A 26 -0.77 -65.02 11.65
N HIS A 27 0.46 -64.92 11.12
CA HIS A 27 1.75 -65.11 11.84
C HIS A 27 2.94 -65.39 10.87
N LEU A 28 4.07 -64.71 11.14
CA LEU A 28 5.50 -65.12 11.04
C LEU A 28 6.01 -65.97 9.86
N TYR A 29 7.10 -65.51 9.20
CA TYR A 29 8.37 -66.28 9.09
C TYR A 29 9.54 -65.40 8.56
N ILE A 30 10.71 -65.50 9.21
CA ILE A 30 12.05 -64.98 8.83
C ILE A 30 12.95 -66.21 8.55
N PRO A 31 13.94 -66.16 7.63
CA PRO A 31 15.37 -66.27 8.04
C PRO A 31 16.35 -65.38 7.21
N LYS A 32 17.33 -64.70 7.86
CA LYS A 32 18.81 -64.97 7.95
C LYS A 32 19.60 -64.77 6.63
N ARG A 33 20.84 -64.22 6.54
CA ARG A 33 21.96 -63.97 7.49
C ARG A 33 23.12 -63.23 6.78
N ARG A 34 23.99 -62.59 7.59
CA ARG A 34 25.48 -62.47 7.53
C ARG A 34 26.19 -61.37 6.70
N SER A 35 26.81 -60.45 7.45
CA SER A 35 28.09 -59.75 7.22
C SER A 35 29.30 -60.69 7.52
N PRO A 36 30.61 -60.36 7.30
CA PRO A 36 31.32 -59.29 8.05
C PRO A 36 32.68 -58.69 7.50
N PHE A 37 33.23 -57.68 8.22
CA PHE A 37 34.67 -57.32 8.48
C PHE A 37 35.61 -56.85 7.30
N PHE A 38 36.60 -55.94 7.39
CA PHE A 38 37.31 -55.14 8.42
C PHE A 38 38.24 -54.06 7.71
N PRO A 39 39.17 -53.29 8.35
CA PRO A 39 39.32 -51.82 8.18
C PRO A 39 40.71 -51.35 7.64
N HIS A 40 40.97 -50.03 7.61
CA HIS A 40 42.33 -49.50 7.72
C HIS A 40 42.41 -48.14 8.44
N GLU A 41 43.41 -48.06 9.33
CA GLU A 41 43.81 -46.98 10.26
C GLU A 41 44.68 -45.86 9.64
N THR A 42 44.99 -44.86 10.50
CA THR A 42 46.14 -43.92 10.54
C THR A 42 45.89 -42.54 9.89
N GLN A 43 46.23 -41.38 10.46
CA GLN A 43 47.15 -41.02 11.54
C GLN A 43 46.84 -39.58 12.04
N LEU A 44 46.95 -39.33 13.35
CA LEU A 44 47.11 -38.00 13.98
C LEU A 44 48.61 -37.69 14.14
N PRO A 45 48.99 -36.42 14.38
CA PRO A 45 49.61 -36.15 15.68
C PRO A 45 49.12 -34.88 16.40
N LYS A 46 49.36 -34.93 17.71
CA LYS A 46 48.95 -34.08 18.84
C LYS A 46 49.76 -32.78 18.93
N ARG A 47 49.22 -31.76 19.63
CA ARG A 47 49.88 -31.18 20.82
C ARG A 47 48.93 -30.41 21.77
N GLU A 48 48.81 -30.96 22.99
CA GLU A 48 48.71 -30.36 24.34
C GLU A 48 47.62 -29.29 24.64
N THR A 49 46.51 -29.61 25.32
CA THR A 49 46.27 -29.80 26.78
C THR A 49 46.21 -28.53 27.63
N SER A 50 45.00 -28.20 28.11
CA SER A 50 44.75 -27.90 29.52
C SER A 50 43.29 -28.20 29.88
N LEU A 51 43.13 -29.21 30.73
CA LEU A 51 41.92 -29.70 31.36
C LEU A 51 41.37 -28.71 32.39
N LEU A 52 40.04 -28.58 32.48
CA LEU A 52 39.34 -28.57 33.76
C LEU A 52 37.95 -29.22 33.59
N LEU A 53 37.60 -30.00 34.61
CA LEU A 53 36.73 -31.18 34.59
C LEU A 53 35.26 -30.84 34.93
N LYS A 54 34.35 -31.40 34.12
CA LYS A 54 32.96 -31.93 34.30
C LYS A 54 32.29 -31.93 35.72
N PRO A 55 30.93 -32.03 35.83
CA PRO A 55 30.14 -33.15 35.27
C PRO A 55 28.83 -32.82 34.54
N GLN A 56 28.57 -33.61 33.49
CA GLN A 56 27.26 -33.86 32.90
C GLN A 56 26.47 -34.85 33.76
N LEU A 57 25.16 -34.63 33.92
CA LEU A 57 24.21 -35.69 34.27
C LEU A 57 23.41 -36.09 33.01
N LEU A 58 23.20 -37.39 32.84
CA LEU A 58 22.66 -38.07 31.67
C LEU A 58 21.12 -37.94 31.49
N SER A 59 20.72 -38.15 30.24
CA SER A 59 19.39 -38.11 29.58
C SER A 59 18.30 -39.06 30.14
N PRO A 60 17.05 -39.00 29.64
CA PRO A 60 16.72 -39.75 28.42
C PRO A 60 15.79 -39.04 27.42
N LYS A 61 15.91 -39.43 26.15
CA LYS A 61 14.96 -39.15 25.06
C LYS A 61 13.63 -39.86 25.34
N SER A 62 12.51 -39.18 25.13
CA SER A 62 11.28 -39.80 24.62
C SER A 62 10.42 -38.79 23.87
N SER A 63 9.96 -39.25 22.72
CA SER A 63 9.12 -38.63 21.71
C SER A 63 7.68 -38.39 22.19
N TYR A 64 7.20 -37.14 22.11
CA TYR A 64 5.77 -36.82 22.03
C TYR A 64 5.54 -35.56 21.19
N LEU A 65 4.75 -35.69 20.13
CA LEU A 65 4.01 -34.59 19.50
C LEU A 65 3.16 -33.87 20.58
N PRO A 66 3.12 -32.52 20.60
CA PRO A 66 2.00 -31.81 21.18
C PRO A 66 1.27 -31.00 20.11
N THR A 67 0.07 -31.48 19.82
CA THR A 67 -1.14 -30.73 19.52
C THR A 67 -1.08 -29.23 19.82
N LEU A 68 -1.48 -28.43 18.82
CA LEU A 68 -1.78 -27.00 18.92
C LEU A 68 -2.70 -26.71 20.13
N ARG A 69 -2.14 -26.15 21.20
CA ARG A 69 -2.89 -25.45 22.24
C ARG A 69 -2.74 -23.96 22.04
N LEU A 70 -3.77 -23.36 21.43
CA LEU A 70 -3.93 -21.93 21.30
C LEU A 70 -4.43 -21.35 22.63
N LYS A 71 -3.57 -21.22 23.64
CA LYS A 71 -3.83 -20.40 24.83
C LYS A 71 -2.56 -19.69 25.24
N ASP A 72 -2.71 -18.38 25.49
CA ASP A 72 -1.71 -17.41 25.95
C ASP A 72 -0.83 -16.73 24.90
N ALA A 73 -1.47 -16.16 23.86
CA ALA A 73 -0.91 -15.02 23.15
C ALA A 73 -1.04 -13.76 24.04
N LYS A 74 -0.09 -13.56 24.95
CA LYS A 74 0.14 -12.24 25.55
C LYS A 74 0.62 -11.31 24.43
N PHE A 75 -0.25 -10.41 23.97
CA PHE A 75 0.12 -9.24 23.16
C PHE A 75 1.03 -8.32 24.00
N THR A 76 2.31 -8.62 24.06
CA THR A 76 3.31 -7.75 24.68
C THR A 76 3.92 -6.83 23.62
N HIS A 77 3.57 -5.54 23.76
CA HIS A 77 4.16 -4.33 23.18
C HIS A 77 4.11 -4.15 21.65
N PRO A 78 3.11 -3.42 21.11
CA PRO A 78 3.29 -2.68 19.87
C PRO A 78 3.94 -1.32 20.19
N PHE A 79 4.59 -0.71 19.20
CA PHE A 79 5.21 0.62 19.23
C PHE A 79 6.67 0.67 19.66
N ALA A 80 7.46 1.40 18.85
CA ALA A 80 8.76 1.91 19.24
C ALA A 80 8.63 2.62 20.59
N SER A 81 9.57 2.36 21.50
CA SER A 81 9.55 2.89 22.85
C SER A 81 9.34 4.41 22.83
N LEU A 82 8.40 4.90 23.65
CA LEU A 82 8.14 6.33 23.86
C LEU A 82 9.42 7.12 24.19
N SER A 83 10.45 6.44 24.72
CA SER A 83 11.80 6.97 24.97
C SER A 83 12.53 7.45 23.71
N SER A 84 12.36 6.78 22.56
CA SER A 84 13.07 7.13 21.32
C SER A 84 12.65 8.48 20.74
N TYR A 85 11.50 9.01 21.17
CA TYR A 85 10.96 10.27 20.67
C TYR A 85 11.54 11.51 21.36
N ALA A 86 12.14 11.35 22.54
CA ALA A 86 12.69 12.46 23.33
C ALA A 86 14.17 12.75 22.99
N GLU A 87 14.92 11.77 22.48
CA GLU A 87 16.33 11.92 22.08
C GLU A 87 16.52 12.51 20.68
N ALA A 88 15.47 12.51 19.85
CA ALA A 88 15.51 12.99 18.46
C ALA A 88 15.72 14.53 18.31
N GLU A 89 15.75 15.30 19.39
CA GLU A 89 16.06 16.74 19.37
C GLU A 89 17.46 17.06 19.96
N GLY A 90 18.31 16.06 20.26
CA GLY A 90 19.57 16.26 21.01
C GLY A 90 20.84 15.58 20.50
N GLU A 91 20.80 14.77 19.43
CA GLU A 91 21.99 14.07 18.92
C GLU A 91 22.27 14.42 17.45
N GLU A 92 22.79 15.63 17.20
CA GLU A 92 23.21 16.09 15.87
C GLU A 92 24.70 15.90 15.54
N GLU A 93 25.49 15.17 16.34
CA GLU A 93 26.96 15.21 16.16
C GLU A 93 27.73 13.86 16.10
N LYS A 94 27.07 12.69 15.97
CA LYS A 94 27.82 11.41 15.98
C LYS A 94 27.54 10.37 14.89
N GLU A 95 26.62 10.59 13.96
CA GLU A 95 26.34 9.59 12.90
C GLU A 95 26.97 9.85 11.52
N GLU A 96 27.80 10.88 11.37
CA GLU A 96 28.41 11.21 10.07
C GLU A 96 29.71 10.44 9.74
N ILE A 97 30.24 9.60 10.65
CA ILE A 97 31.55 8.94 10.46
C ILE A 97 31.47 7.45 10.10
N LYS A 98 30.27 6.82 10.09
CA LYS A 98 30.13 5.38 9.75
C LYS A 98 29.56 5.07 8.36
N LEU A 99 29.32 6.08 7.52
CA LEU A 99 28.68 5.88 6.21
C LEU A 99 29.66 5.58 5.05
N ASN A 100 30.98 5.63 5.29
CA ASN A 100 31.97 5.55 4.20
C ASN A 100 32.66 4.19 3.98
N GLU A 101 32.28 3.11 4.67
CA GLU A 101 32.90 1.78 4.46
C GLU A 101 31.99 0.73 3.77
N HIS A 102 30.76 1.09 3.37
CA HIS A 102 29.84 0.16 2.69
C HIS A 102 29.64 0.41 1.19
N HIS A 103 30.65 1.01 0.55
CA HIS A 103 30.73 1.14 -0.91
C HIS A 103 31.97 0.44 -1.44
N ARG A 104 32.00 -0.89 -1.33
CA ARG A 104 32.84 -1.79 -2.15
C ARG A 104 32.40 -3.23 -1.90
N HIS A 105 31.40 -3.69 -2.64
CA HIS A 105 31.28 -5.05 -3.18
C HIS A 105 29.95 -5.14 -3.91
N GLU A 106 29.98 -4.89 -5.21
CA GLU A 106 28.93 -5.32 -6.14
C GLU A 106 29.49 -6.38 -7.09
N VAL A 107 28.55 -7.15 -7.64
CA VAL A 107 28.66 -8.12 -8.74
C VAL A 107 28.96 -9.57 -8.31
N GLU A 108 27.91 -10.28 -7.87
CA GLU A 108 27.49 -11.63 -8.33
C GLU A 108 26.40 -12.22 -7.42
N LYS A 109 25.16 -12.34 -7.94
CA LYS A 109 24.07 -13.33 -7.64
C LYS A 109 22.68 -12.69 -7.77
N THR A 110 22.00 -12.94 -8.89
CA THR A 110 20.80 -12.17 -9.31
C THR A 110 19.44 -12.87 -9.13
N GLU A 111 19.35 -14.03 -8.48
CA GLU A 111 18.03 -14.65 -8.18
C GLU A 111 17.75 -14.84 -6.69
N ASP A 112 18.79 -14.76 -5.84
CA ASP A 112 18.67 -15.03 -4.40
C ASP A 112 18.50 -13.73 -3.57
N ASP A 113 18.64 -12.55 -4.19
CA ASP A 113 18.67 -11.26 -3.48
C ASP A 113 17.28 -10.73 -3.11
N ASP A 114 16.28 -10.85 -3.97
CA ASP A 114 14.93 -10.31 -3.70
C ASP A 114 14.18 -11.06 -2.59
N SER A 115 14.37 -12.40 -2.51
CA SER A 115 13.81 -13.21 -1.43
C SER A 115 14.48 -12.89 -0.09
N ARG A 116 15.79 -12.61 -0.11
CA ARG A 116 16.57 -12.19 1.06
C ARG A 116 16.23 -10.77 1.49
N GLY A 117 16.02 -9.85 0.55
CA GLY A 117 15.62 -8.47 0.81
C GLY A 117 14.27 -8.38 1.51
N MET A 118 13.25 -9.07 0.97
CA MET A 118 11.93 -9.15 1.62
C MET A 118 12.01 -9.87 2.98
N ALA A 119 12.77 -10.96 3.07
CA ALA A 119 12.96 -11.71 4.31
C ALA A 119 13.60 -10.85 5.40
N GLN A 120 14.61 -10.05 5.06
CA GLN A 120 15.28 -9.15 5.98
C GLN A 120 14.37 -7.99 6.39
N ALA A 121 13.76 -7.31 5.42
CA ALA A 121 12.89 -6.16 5.65
C ALA A 121 11.70 -6.51 6.53
N PHE A 122 11.11 -7.68 6.31
CA PHE A 122 10.05 -8.21 7.13
C PHE A 122 10.54 -9.27 8.10
N HIS A 123 11.80 -9.34 8.56
CA HIS A 123 12.26 -10.31 9.58
C HIS A 123 11.69 -11.77 9.52
N ILE A 124 11.37 -12.30 8.33
CA ILE A 124 10.78 -13.63 8.10
C ILE A 124 11.84 -14.58 7.54
N SER A 125 11.56 -15.88 7.51
CA SER A 125 12.48 -16.82 6.85
C SER A 125 12.49 -16.59 5.33
N SER A 126 13.64 -16.78 4.68
CA SER A 126 13.76 -16.76 3.22
C SER A 126 12.80 -17.78 2.56
N SER A 127 12.56 -18.93 3.19
CA SER A 127 11.56 -19.90 2.73
C SER A 127 10.13 -19.35 2.73
N SER A 128 9.74 -18.59 3.76
CA SER A 128 8.41 -17.96 3.82
C SER A 128 8.30 -16.85 2.77
N ALA A 129 9.38 -16.09 2.57
CA ALA A 129 9.44 -15.06 1.55
C ALA A 129 9.26 -15.67 0.14
N SER A 130 10.01 -16.71 -0.19
CA SER A 130 9.88 -17.43 -1.47
C SER A 130 8.49 -18.06 -1.65
N ALA A 131 7.89 -18.60 -0.60
CA ALA A 131 6.52 -19.12 -0.66
C ALA A 131 5.50 -18.02 -1.00
N ILE A 132 5.63 -16.81 -0.44
CA ILE A 132 4.78 -15.66 -0.77
C ILE A 132 4.93 -15.30 -2.26
N TYR A 133 6.15 -15.20 -2.77
CA TYR A 133 6.42 -14.93 -4.19
C TYR A 133 5.76 -15.98 -5.10
N ILE A 134 5.92 -17.27 -4.79
CA ILE A 134 5.34 -18.37 -5.57
C ILE A 134 3.81 -18.34 -5.52
N CYS A 135 3.21 -18.12 -4.34
CA CYS A 135 1.76 -18.04 -4.19
C CYS A 135 1.19 -16.86 -4.99
N ILE A 136 1.83 -15.68 -4.93
CA ILE A 136 1.40 -14.51 -5.70
C ILE A 136 1.53 -14.78 -7.20
N ALA A 137 2.65 -15.33 -7.67
CA ALA A 137 2.84 -15.68 -9.08
C ALA A 137 1.80 -16.70 -9.56
N PHE A 138 1.50 -17.71 -8.75
CA PHE A 138 0.46 -18.70 -9.04
C PHE A 138 -0.92 -18.05 -9.14
N VAL A 139 -1.30 -17.20 -8.19
CA VAL A 139 -2.57 -16.45 -8.25
C VAL A 139 -2.60 -15.53 -9.48
N ALA A 140 -1.50 -14.83 -9.77
CA ALA A 140 -1.37 -13.92 -10.90
C ALA A 140 -1.63 -14.63 -12.24
N LEU A 141 -1.15 -15.87 -12.40
CA LEU A 141 -1.29 -16.65 -13.63
C LEU A 141 -2.60 -17.45 -13.68
N CYS A 142 -3.05 -18.03 -12.56
CA CYS A 142 -4.19 -18.94 -12.57
C CYS A 142 -5.54 -18.22 -12.39
N PHE A 143 -5.62 -17.17 -11.58
CA PHE A 143 -6.88 -16.50 -11.26
C PHE A 143 -7.59 -15.89 -12.48
N PRO A 144 -6.90 -15.26 -13.46
CA PRO A 144 -7.54 -14.71 -14.65
C PRO A 144 -8.32 -15.74 -15.47
N LEU A 145 -7.95 -17.02 -15.39
CA LEU A 145 -8.65 -18.11 -16.08
C LEU A 145 -10.09 -18.32 -15.58
N PHE A 146 -10.39 -17.87 -14.36
CA PHE A 146 -11.70 -17.98 -13.72
C PHE A 146 -12.50 -16.67 -13.75
N MET A 147 -11.91 -15.57 -14.25
CA MET A 147 -12.56 -14.27 -14.30
C MET A 147 -13.66 -14.24 -15.36
N LYS A 148 -14.79 -13.59 -15.04
CA LYS A 148 -15.90 -13.40 -16.00
C LYS A 148 -15.46 -12.53 -17.17
N SER A 149 -14.56 -11.60 -16.91
CA SER A 149 -13.95 -10.70 -17.90
C SER A 149 -13.05 -11.38 -18.92
N LEU A 150 -12.76 -12.68 -18.77
CA LEU A 150 -12.15 -13.49 -19.84
C LEU A 150 -13.15 -13.81 -20.98
N GLY A 151 -14.45 -13.64 -20.72
CA GLY A 151 -15.55 -13.76 -21.67
C GLY A 151 -15.97 -15.20 -21.96
N GLN A 152 -17.11 -15.59 -21.40
CA GLN A 152 -17.76 -16.86 -21.71
C GLN A 152 -18.39 -16.79 -23.11
N GLY A 153 -18.12 -17.77 -23.97
CA GLY A 153 -18.65 -17.83 -25.34
C GLY A 153 -17.82 -17.08 -26.42
N LEU A 154 -16.72 -16.41 -26.05
CA LEU A 154 -15.81 -15.78 -27.02
C LEU A 154 -14.90 -16.79 -27.73
N SER A 155 -14.39 -16.39 -28.90
CA SER A 155 -13.36 -17.12 -29.65
C SER A 155 -12.10 -17.34 -28.81
N LEU A 156 -11.40 -18.45 -29.04
CA LEU A 156 -10.14 -18.78 -28.37
C LEU A 156 -9.11 -17.65 -28.50
N LYS A 157 -9.03 -17.02 -29.68
CA LYS A 157 -8.15 -15.86 -29.93
C LYS A 157 -8.46 -14.70 -28.98
N THR A 158 -9.73 -14.33 -28.86
CA THR A 158 -10.17 -13.24 -27.98
C THR A 158 -9.91 -13.57 -26.51
N LYS A 159 -10.09 -14.83 -26.10
CA LYS A 159 -9.77 -15.28 -24.73
C LYS A 159 -8.27 -15.16 -24.42
N LEU A 160 -7.40 -15.58 -25.34
CA LEU A 160 -5.95 -15.45 -25.18
C LEU A 160 -5.51 -13.99 -25.07
N LEU A 161 -6.05 -13.11 -25.92
CA LEU A 161 -5.76 -11.67 -25.87
C LEU A 161 -6.30 -11.03 -24.59
N SER A 162 -7.49 -11.44 -24.13
CA SER A 162 -8.08 -10.96 -22.87
C SER A 162 -7.24 -11.40 -21.67
N TYR A 163 -6.75 -12.64 -21.68
CA TYR A 163 -5.82 -13.15 -20.65
C TYR A 163 -4.51 -12.33 -20.61
N ALA A 164 -3.89 -12.07 -21.76
CA ALA A 164 -2.70 -11.21 -21.84
C ALA A 164 -2.98 -9.77 -21.36
N THR A 165 -4.19 -9.26 -21.62
CA THR A 165 -4.67 -7.96 -21.13
C THR A 165 -4.78 -7.91 -19.62
N LEU A 166 -5.38 -8.94 -19.02
CA LEU A 166 -5.47 -9.09 -17.56
C LEU A 166 -4.08 -9.17 -16.92
N LEU A 167 -3.15 -9.95 -17.49
CA LEU A 167 -1.77 -10.02 -17.00
C LEU A 167 -1.04 -8.69 -17.08
N SER A 168 -1.21 -7.95 -18.18
CA SER A 168 -0.53 -6.65 -18.38
C SER A 168 -1.03 -5.59 -17.39
N GLY A 169 -2.33 -5.54 -17.12
CA GLY A 169 -2.84 -4.63 -16.08
C GLY A 169 -2.51 -5.10 -14.66
N PHE A 170 -2.41 -6.42 -14.40
CA PHE A 170 -1.87 -6.90 -13.13
C PHE A 170 -0.43 -6.44 -12.93
N TYR A 171 0.40 -6.57 -13.96
CA TYR A 171 1.80 -6.11 -13.93
C TYR A 171 1.88 -4.61 -13.64
N MET A 172 1.08 -3.79 -14.31
CA MET A 172 1.00 -2.35 -13.99
C MET A 172 0.56 -2.11 -12.55
N ALA A 173 -0.52 -2.77 -12.09
CA ALA A 173 -1.03 -2.62 -10.73
C ALA A 173 -0.03 -3.07 -9.66
N TRP A 174 0.71 -4.15 -9.91
CA TRP A 174 1.80 -4.62 -9.07
C TRP A 174 2.92 -3.57 -8.95
N ASN A 175 3.28 -2.92 -10.04
CA ASN A 175 4.25 -1.83 -10.00
C ASN A 175 3.74 -0.58 -9.28
N ILE A 176 2.44 -0.27 -9.36
CA ILE A 176 1.82 0.80 -8.58
C ILE A 176 2.00 0.52 -7.08
N GLY A 177 1.63 -0.68 -6.61
CA GLY A 177 1.78 -1.04 -5.21
C GLY A 177 3.25 -1.04 -4.74
N ALA A 178 4.17 -1.49 -5.58
CA ALA A 178 5.60 -1.49 -5.27
C ALA A 178 6.18 -0.06 -5.08
N ASN A 179 5.74 0.90 -5.90
CA ASN A 179 6.25 2.28 -5.83
C ASN A 179 5.51 3.13 -4.80
N ASP A 180 4.18 3.11 -4.84
CA ASP A 180 3.37 4.16 -4.23
C ASP A 180 2.94 3.87 -2.79
N VAL A 181 3.14 2.65 -2.26
CA VAL A 181 2.86 2.37 -0.83
C VAL A 181 3.67 3.28 0.10
N ALA A 182 4.82 3.76 -0.35
CA ALA A 182 5.64 4.72 0.37
C ALA A 182 4.94 6.09 0.53
N ASN A 183 4.02 6.45 -0.36
CA ASN A 183 3.20 7.65 -0.23
C ASN A 183 2.17 7.52 0.92
N ALA A 184 1.65 6.31 1.15
CA ALA A 184 0.63 6.08 2.17
C ALA A 184 1.18 5.66 3.53
N MET A 185 2.38 5.08 3.57
CA MET A 185 2.95 4.51 4.79
C MET A 185 4.35 5.03 5.14
N GLY A 186 5.02 5.72 4.22
CA GLY A 186 6.39 6.20 4.42
C GLY A 186 6.51 7.17 5.59
N THR A 187 5.51 8.04 5.82
CA THR A 187 5.52 8.97 6.95
C THR A 187 5.27 8.28 8.29
N SER A 188 4.42 7.26 8.31
CA SER A 188 4.12 6.46 9.50
C SER A 188 5.28 5.55 9.91
N VAL A 189 6.00 4.98 8.93
CA VAL A 189 7.22 4.21 9.18
C VAL A 189 8.37 5.14 9.56
N GLY A 190 8.54 6.25 8.85
CA GLY A 190 9.60 7.23 9.10
C GLY A 190 9.49 7.92 10.47
N SER A 191 8.26 8.16 10.95
CA SER A 191 8.01 8.72 12.29
C SER A 191 8.06 7.68 13.42
N GLY A 192 8.24 6.39 13.10
CA GLY A 192 8.25 5.30 14.09
C GLY A 192 6.87 4.87 14.61
N ALA A 193 5.78 5.42 14.04
CA ALA A 193 4.41 5.07 14.43
C ALA A 193 4.02 3.63 14.04
N LEU A 194 4.52 3.14 12.89
CA LEU A 194 4.33 1.77 12.43
C LEU A 194 5.67 1.11 12.10
N SER A 195 5.78 -0.18 12.42
CA SER A 195 6.83 -1.00 11.80
C SER A 195 6.52 -1.24 10.33
N LEU A 196 7.55 -1.49 9.52
CA LEU A 196 7.41 -1.76 8.10
C LEU A 196 6.41 -2.91 7.80
N ARG A 197 6.45 -4.00 8.58
CA ARG A 197 5.49 -5.11 8.46
C ARG A 197 4.04 -4.65 8.68
N GLN A 198 3.82 -3.86 9.73
CA GLN A 198 2.48 -3.37 10.07
C GLN A 198 1.95 -2.42 9.01
N ALA A 199 2.81 -1.55 8.49
CA ALA A 199 2.50 -0.66 7.38
C ALA A 199 2.02 -1.43 6.15
N VAL A 200 2.80 -2.42 5.68
CA VAL A 200 2.47 -3.21 4.49
C VAL A 200 1.16 -4.00 4.67
N LEU A 201 0.95 -4.66 5.83
CA LEU A 201 -0.29 -5.39 6.08
C LEU A 201 -1.53 -4.48 6.17
N THR A 202 -1.36 -3.29 6.74
CA THR A 202 -2.45 -2.30 6.85
C THR A 202 -2.77 -1.71 5.49
N ALA A 203 -1.75 -1.33 4.71
CA ALA A 203 -1.88 -0.84 3.35
C ALA A 203 -2.56 -1.88 2.44
N ALA A 204 -2.17 -3.16 2.54
CA ALA A 204 -2.77 -4.24 1.76
C ALA A 204 -4.30 -4.28 1.86
N VAL A 205 -4.83 -4.21 3.08
CA VAL A 205 -6.29 -4.25 3.30
C VAL A 205 -6.96 -2.98 2.78
N LEU A 206 -6.37 -1.81 3.05
CA LEU A 206 -7.01 -0.53 2.81
C LEU A 206 -6.90 -0.08 1.35
N GLU A 207 -5.77 -0.31 0.68
CA GLU A 207 -5.63 -0.03 -0.75
C GLU A 207 -6.55 -0.94 -1.57
N PHE A 208 -6.65 -2.23 -1.22
CA PHE A 208 -7.62 -3.13 -1.86
C PHE A 208 -9.06 -2.67 -1.66
N THR A 209 -9.42 -2.28 -0.43
CA THR A 209 -10.77 -1.80 -0.12
C THR A 209 -11.06 -0.47 -0.84
N GLY A 210 -10.09 0.44 -0.89
CA GLY A 210 -10.18 1.71 -1.62
C GLY A 210 -10.37 1.50 -3.11
N ALA A 211 -9.59 0.60 -3.71
CA ALA A 211 -9.69 0.24 -5.12
C ALA A 211 -11.10 -0.28 -5.48
N LEU A 212 -11.69 -1.12 -4.63
CA LEU A 212 -13.05 -1.66 -4.85
C LEU A 212 -14.16 -0.62 -4.65
N LEU A 213 -14.09 0.19 -3.59
CA LEU A 213 -15.18 1.09 -3.22
C LEU A 213 -15.15 2.43 -3.96
N MET A 214 -13.96 2.92 -4.34
CA MET A 214 -13.77 4.26 -4.92
C MET A 214 -13.18 4.25 -6.33
N GLY A 215 -12.63 3.12 -6.79
CA GLY A 215 -11.88 3.04 -8.05
C GLY A 215 -12.68 3.35 -9.31
N THR A 216 -14.00 3.13 -9.32
CA THR A 216 -14.86 3.25 -10.52
C THR A 216 -14.86 4.66 -11.12
N HIS A 217 -14.89 5.70 -10.27
CA HIS A 217 -15.03 7.10 -10.70
C HIS A 217 -13.83 7.56 -11.55
N VAL A 218 -12.61 7.37 -11.05
CA VAL A 218 -11.39 7.79 -11.74
C VAL A 218 -11.08 6.88 -12.93
N THR A 219 -11.35 5.58 -12.78
CA THR A 219 -11.14 4.60 -13.86
C THR A 219 -11.95 4.94 -15.10
N SER A 220 -13.19 5.42 -14.95
CA SER A 220 -14.02 5.84 -16.08
C SER A 220 -13.38 7.00 -16.86
N THR A 221 -12.77 7.96 -16.14
CA THR A 221 -12.02 9.07 -16.75
C THR A 221 -10.74 8.58 -17.44
N MET A 222 -9.99 7.66 -16.84
CA MET A 222 -8.77 7.10 -17.48
C MET A 222 -9.08 6.27 -18.73
N GLN A 223 -10.20 5.55 -18.73
CA GLN A 223 -10.63 4.71 -19.85
C GLN A 223 -11.02 5.53 -21.08
N LYS A 224 -11.80 6.61 -20.91
CA LYS A 224 -12.38 7.39 -22.02
C LYS A 224 -11.67 8.72 -22.27
N GLY A 225 -10.91 9.23 -21.30
CA GLY A 225 -10.52 10.63 -21.25
C GLY A 225 -9.20 10.98 -21.91
N ILE A 226 -8.35 10.01 -22.30
CA ILE A 226 -7.00 10.34 -22.80
C ILE A 226 -6.88 10.15 -24.31
N ILE A 227 -7.36 9.02 -24.84
CA ILE A 227 -7.21 8.66 -26.28
C ILE A 227 -8.57 8.65 -26.97
N VAL A 228 -8.63 9.28 -28.14
CA VAL A 228 -9.81 9.32 -29.00
C VAL A 228 -9.89 8.02 -29.79
N ALA A 229 -10.71 7.07 -29.33
CA ALA A 229 -10.84 5.75 -29.95
C ALA A 229 -11.27 5.84 -31.42
N ASN A 230 -12.12 6.80 -31.79
CA ASN A 230 -12.66 6.94 -33.15
C ASN A 230 -11.58 7.22 -34.22
N VAL A 231 -10.43 7.80 -33.83
CA VAL A 231 -9.30 8.01 -34.76
C VAL A 231 -8.71 6.68 -35.23
N PHE A 232 -8.93 5.61 -34.47
CA PHE A 232 -8.49 4.26 -34.77
C PHE A 232 -9.62 3.38 -35.32
N GLU A 233 -10.74 3.94 -35.79
CA GLU A 233 -11.78 3.17 -36.47
C GLU A 233 -11.19 2.36 -37.65
N GLY A 234 -11.49 1.06 -37.68
CA GLY A 234 -10.91 0.13 -38.64
C GLY A 234 -9.46 -0.30 -38.34
N LYS A 235 -8.87 0.20 -37.24
CA LYS A 235 -7.54 -0.14 -36.72
C LYS A 235 -7.59 -0.55 -35.25
N ASP A 236 -8.65 -1.25 -34.84
CA ASP A 236 -8.91 -1.66 -33.45
C ASP A 236 -7.73 -2.42 -32.82
N MET A 237 -7.03 -3.26 -33.59
CA MET A 237 -5.85 -4.01 -33.13
C MET A 237 -4.65 -3.09 -32.83
N LEU A 238 -4.53 -1.96 -33.52
CA LEU A 238 -3.48 -0.97 -33.25
C LEU A 238 -3.77 -0.22 -31.94
N LEU A 239 -5.02 0.19 -31.74
CA LEU A 239 -5.46 0.81 -30.48
C LEU A 239 -5.31 -0.16 -29.30
N PHE A 240 -5.71 -1.42 -29.49
CA PHE A 240 -5.51 -2.48 -28.50
C PHE A 240 -4.03 -2.66 -28.14
N SER A 241 -3.16 -2.75 -29.17
CA SER A 241 -1.71 -2.88 -28.97
C SER A 241 -1.15 -1.68 -28.21
N GLY A 242 -1.55 -0.46 -28.57
CA GLY A 242 -1.11 0.77 -27.91
C GLY A 242 -1.49 0.88 -26.44
N LEU A 243 -2.72 0.46 -26.08
CA LEU A 243 -3.16 0.41 -24.69
C LEU A 243 -2.36 -0.61 -23.87
N LEU A 244 -2.11 -1.80 -24.45
CA LEU A 244 -1.32 -2.84 -23.82
C LEU A 244 0.16 -2.43 -23.66
N SER A 245 0.72 -1.80 -24.70
CA SER A 245 2.06 -1.19 -24.67
C SER A 245 2.17 -0.08 -23.63
N SER A 246 1.11 0.72 -23.45
CA SER A 246 1.11 1.79 -22.46
C SER A 246 1.19 1.24 -21.03
N LEU A 247 0.43 0.18 -20.75
CA LEU A 247 0.49 -0.55 -19.46
C LEU A 247 1.87 -1.18 -19.24
N ALA A 248 2.41 -1.86 -20.25
CA ALA A 248 3.74 -2.47 -20.17
C ALA A 248 4.84 -1.42 -19.97
N ALA A 249 4.83 -0.33 -20.73
CA ALA A 249 5.80 0.75 -20.65
C ALA A 249 5.79 1.44 -19.28
N ALA A 250 4.60 1.78 -18.78
CA ALA A 250 4.45 2.38 -17.47
C ALA A 250 4.89 1.40 -16.37
N GLY A 251 4.47 0.15 -16.45
CA GLY A 251 4.90 -0.90 -15.51
C GLY A 251 6.42 -1.08 -15.50
N THR A 252 7.08 -1.08 -16.66
CA THR A 252 8.54 -1.22 -16.74
C THR A 252 9.28 -0.04 -16.13
N TRP A 253 8.85 1.20 -16.39
CA TRP A 253 9.49 2.36 -15.77
C TRP A 253 9.31 2.37 -14.24
N LEU A 254 8.09 2.06 -13.77
CA LEU A 254 7.80 1.97 -12.35
C LEU A 254 8.58 0.84 -11.67
N GLN A 255 8.80 -0.27 -12.37
CA GLN A 255 9.62 -1.37 -11.88
C GLN A 255 11.06 -0.92 -11.66
N VAL A 256 11.65 -0.26 -12.66
CA VAL A 256 13.00 0.29 -12.57
C VAL A 256 13.10 1.31 -11.44
N ALA A 257 12.15 2.23 -11.35
CA ALA A 257 12.12 3.23 -10.28
C ALA A 257 12.03 2.57 -8.90
N SER A 258 11.15 1.58 -8.73
CA SER A 258 10.97 0.87 -7.45
C SER A 258 12.19 0.06 -7.04
N TYR A 259 12.89 -0.55 -8.02
CA TYR A 259 14.13 -1.27 -7.77
C TYR A 259 15.19 -0.36 -7.14
N TYR A 260 15.35 0.86 -7.69
CA TYR A 260 16.27 1.88 -7.17
C TYR A 260 15.71 2.70 -5.99
N GLY A 261 14.50 2.39 -5.51
CA GLY A 261 13.87 3.09 -4.40
C GLY A 261 13.42 4.52 -4.73
N TRP A 262 13.25 4.85 -6.02
CA TRP A 262 12.86 6.18 -6.47
C TRP A 262 11.34 6.38 -6.40
N PRO A 263 10.85 7.39 -5.67
CA PRO A 263 9.45 7.76 -5.70
C PRO A 263 9.15 8.49 -7.02
N VAL A 264 8.31 7.88 -7.85
CA VAL A 264 7.88 8.47 -9.13
C VAL A 264 6.36 8.60 -9.14
N SER A 265 5.82 9.22 -10.19
CA SER A 265 4.38 9.43 -10.34
C SER A 265 3.82 8.42 -11.33
N THR A 266 3.03 7.46 -10.82
CA THR A 266 2.39 6.40 -11.63
C THR A 266 1.42 6.98 -12.65
N THR A 267 0.58 7.96 -12.25
CA THR A 267 -0.35 8.67 -13.13
C THR A 267 0.36 9.42 -14.26
N HIS A 268 1.50 10.08 -13.97
CA HIS A 268 2.28 10.74 -15.02
C HIS A 268 2.81 9.75 -16.05
N CYS A 269 3.32 8.62 -15.57
CA CYS A 269 3.91 7.61 -16.43
C CYS A 269 2.87 7.02 -17.37
N ILE A 270 1.71 6.59 -16.86
CA ILE A 270 0.68 5.99 -17.72
C ILE A 270 0.04 6.99 -18.69
N VAL A 271 -0.24 8.23 -18.24
CA VAL A 271 -0.78 9.27 -19.12
C VAL A 271 0.23 9.63 -20.19
N GLY A 272 1.52 9.76 -19.84
CA GLY A 272 2.61 9.96 -20.78
C GLY A 272 2.74 8.82 -21.80
N SER A 273 2.66 7.57 -21.35
CA SER A 273 2.67 6.38 -22.20
C SER A 273 1.52 6.37 -23.21
N MET A 274 0.29 6.67 -22.76
CA MET A 274 -0.89 6.74 -23.63
C MET A 274 -0.77 7.88 -24.64
N VAL A 275 -0.41 9.08 -24.20
CA VAL A 275 -0.23 10.25 -25.07
C VAL A 275 0.86 10.00 -26.10
N GLY A 276 1.99 9.40 -25.70
CA GLY A 276 3.08 9.04 -26.61
C GLY A 276 2.64 8.13 -27.74
N PHE A 277 1.95 7.03 -27.38
CA PHE A 277 1.32 6.15 -28.37
C PHE A 277 0.34 6.91 -29.28
N GLY A 278 -0.58 7.68 -28.68
CA GLY A 278 -1.61 8.42 -29.40
C GLY A 278 -1.02 9.38 -30.43
N LEU A 279 -0.02 10.16 -30.05
CA LEU A 279 0.64 11.13 -30.93
C LEU A 279 1.36 10.46 -32.10
N VAL A 280 2.09 9.36 -31.87
CA VAL A 280 2.87 8.70 -32.93
C VAL A 280 2.00 7.91 -33.90
N TYR A 281 1.00 7.17 -33.40
CA TYR A 281 0.23 6.24 -34.23
C TYR A 281 -1.12 6.79 -34.70
N GLY A 282 -1.67 7.79 -34.01
CA GLY A 282 -2.93 8.44 -34.37
C GLY A 282 -2.80 9.94 -34.66
N GLY A 283 -1.62 10.53 -34.47
CA GLY A 283 -1.39 11.96 -34.67
C GLY A 283 -1.98 12.84 -33.55
N PRO A 284 -1.87 14.18 -33.67
CA PRO A 284 -2.40 15.10 -32.66
C PRO A 284 -3.91 14.96 -32.40
N GLY A 285 -4.69 14.50 -33.38
CA GLY A 285 -6.14 14.29 -33.24
C GLY A 285 -6.53 13.09 -32.36
N ALA A 286 -5.59 12.17 -32.08
CA ALA A 286 -5.84 10.99 -31.27
C ALA A 286 -5.82 11.24 -29.76
N VAL A 287 -5.51 12.46 -29.32
CA VAL A 287 -5.44 12.85 -27.90
C VAL A 287 -6.59 13.80 -27.57
N PHE A 288 -7.33 13.52 -26.49
CA PHE A 288 -8.33 14.43 -25.97
C PHE A 288 -7.66 15.61 -25.24
N TRP A 289 -7.26 16.65 -25.98
CA TRP A 289 -6.54 17.80 -25.42
C TRP A 289 -7.25 18.52 -24.27
N SER A 290 -8.58 18.62 -24.32
CA SER A 290 -9.37 19.25 -23.24
C SER A 290 -9.33 18.44 -21.95
N SER A 291 -9.43 17.11 -22.05
CA SER A 291 -9.30 16.20 -20.92
C SER A 291 -7.86 16.15 -20.42
N LEU A 292 -6.86 16.08 -21.32
CA LEU A 292 -5.45 16.12 -20.95
C LEU A 292 -5.09 17.44 -20.25
N ALA A 293 -5.64 18.58 -20.69
CA ALA A 293 -5.49 19.86 -20.01
C ALA A 293 -6.06 19.83 -18.59
N ARG A 294 -7.24 19.20 -18.39
CA ARG A 294 -7.83 19.00 -17.06
C ARG A 294 -6.94 18.12 -16.17
N VAL A 295 -6.44 17.01 -16.71
CA VAL A 295 -5.55 16.10 -15.97
C VAL A 295 -4.22 16.79 -15.63
N THR A 296 -3.58 17.45 -16.57
CA THR A 296 -2.32 18.17 -16.33
C THR A 296 -2.49 19.34 -15.36
N SER A 297 -3.64 20.04 -15.37
CA SER A 297 -3.94 21.08 -14.38
C SER A 297 -4.02 20.51 -12.96
N SER A 298 -4.52 19.28 -12.81
CA SER A 298 -4.61 18.61 -11.50
C SER A 298 -3.24 18.32 -10.90
N TRP A 299 -2.22 18.07 -11.74
CA TRP A 299 -0.85 17.79 -11.30
C TRP A 299 -0.15 18.98 -10.66
N VAL A 300 -0.62 20.19 -10.94
CA VAL A 300 -0.16 21.43 -10.31
C VAL A 300 -1.05 21.80 -9.13
N ILE A 301 -2.38 21.71 -9.31
CA ILE A 301 -3.34 22.11 -8.28
C ILE A 301 -3.26 21.20 -7.06
N SER A 302 -3.11 19.88 -7.24
CA SER A 302 -3.16 18.93 -6.12
C SER A 302 -1.99 19.08 -5.13
N PRO A 303 -0.70 19.21 -5.52
CA PRO A 303 0.36 19.55 -4.58
C PRO A 303 0.16 20.90 -3.88
N LEU A 304 -0.34 21.92 -4.58
CA LEU A 304 -0.62 23.23 -3.97
C LEU A 304 -1.74 23.14 -2.92
N MET A 305 -2.82 22.41 -3.24
CA MET A 305 -3.90 22.14 -2.30
C MET A 305 -3.43 21.30 -1.11
N GLY A 306 -2.60 20.28 -1.36
CA GLY A 306 -1.96 19.50 -0.32
C GLY A 306 -1.15 20.38 0.63
N ALA A 307 -0.31 21.25 0.08
CA ALA A 307 0.49 22.21 0.84
C ALA A 307 -0.36 23.20 1.65
N LEU A 308 -1.41 23.73 1.04
CA LEU A 308 -2.33 24.67 1.70
C LEU A 308 -3.07 23.99 2.86
N VAL A 309 -3.68 22.83 2.61
CA VAL A 309 -4.46 22.10 3.63
C VAL A 309 -3.55 21.65 4.76
N SER A 310 -2.36 21.11 4.46
CA SER A 310 -1.42 20.66 5.51
C SER A 310 -0.87 21.83 6.33
N PHE A 311 -0.58 22.97 5.69
CA PHE A 311 -0.18 24.20 6.37
C PHE A 311 -1.26 24.63 7.37
N LEU A 312 -2.53 24.67 6.94
CA LEU A 312 -3.66 25.04 7.79
C LEU A 312 -3.86 24.05 8.93
N VAL A 313 -3.86 22.75 8.65
CA VAL A 313 -4.00 21.70 9.67
C VAL A 313 -2.88 21.82 10.70
N TYR A 314 -1.63 21.97 10.27
CA TYR A 314 -0.50 22.10 11.17
C TYR A 314 -0.54 23.39 12.00
N LYS A 315 -0.95 24.52 11.40
CA LYS A 315 -1.18 25.78 12.13
C LYS A 315 -2.29 25.63 13.17
N CYS A 316 -3.37 24.91 12.87
CA CYS A 316 -4.42 24.58 13.84
C CYS A 316 -3.86 23.72 14.99
N ILE A 317 -3.02 22.72 14.71
CA ILE A 317 -2.36 21.93 15.78
C ILE A 317 -1.49 22.83 16.65
N ARG A 318 -0.65 23.70 16.06
CA ARG A 318 0.18 24.63 16.85
C ARG A 318 -0.68 25.57 17.69
N ARG A 319 -1.78 26.08 17.15
CA ARG A 319 -2.66 27.02 17.85
C ARG A 319 -3.46 26.35 18.96
N PHE A 320 -4.12 25.24 18.70
CA PHE A 320 -5.06 24.64 19.67
C PHE A 320 -4.41 23.62 20.60
N VAL A 321 -3.32 22.99 20.19
CA VAL A 321 -2.61 21.98 21.01
C VAL A 321 -1.35 22.56 21.62
N TYR A 322 -0.43 23.10 20.82
CA TYR A 322 0.88 23.49 21.36
C TYR A 322 0.82 24.75 22.23
N SER A 323 -0.08 25.69 21.92
CA SER A 323 -0.24 26.92 22.71
C SER A 323 -1.11 26.75 23.98
N ALA A 324 -1.65 25.55 24.21
CA ALA A 324 -2.44 25.27 25.40
C ALA A 324 -1.57 25.22 26.66
N THR A 325 -2.15 25.56 27.82
CA THR A 325 -1.48 25.45 29.13
C THR A 325 -1.06 24.02 29.46
N ASN A 326 -1.86 23.03 29.05
CA ASN A 326 -1.56 21.60 29.14
C ASN A 326 -1.70 20.94 27.75
N PRO A 327 -0.65 20.97 26.91
CA PRO A 327 -0.68 20.46 25.54
C PRO A 327 -1.05 18.99 25.41
N GLY A 328 -0.62 18.15 26.36
CA GLY A 328 -0.94 16.72 26.38
C GLY A 328 -2.44 16.47 26.57
N GLN A 329 -3.08 17.17 27.51
CA GLN A 329 -4.54 17.11 27.65
C GLN A 329 -5.26 17.72 26.45
N ALA A 330 -4.78 18.83 25.90
CA ALA A 330 -5.35 19.44 24.71
C ALA A 330 -5.32 18.48 23.50
N ALA A 331 -4.21 17.76 23.30
CA ALA A 331 -4.11 16.73 22.27
C ALA A 331 -5.11 15.60 22.51
N ALA A 332 -5.17 15.08 23.75
CA ALA A 332 -6.05 13.97 24.11
C ALA A 332 -7.55 14.29 23.97
N THR A 333 -7.92 15.57 24.13
CA THR A 333 -9.31 16.05 23.97
C THR A 333 -9.64 16.41 22.53
N ALA A 334 -8.68 16.94 21.76
CA ALA A 334 -8.86 17.25 20.35
C ALA A 334 -8.94 16.01 19.46
N ALA A 335 -8.19 14.95 19.76
CA ALA A 335 -8.10 13.76 18.92
C ALA A 335 -9.47 13.09 18.64
N PRO A 336 -10.33 12.80 19.64
CA PRO A 336 -11.66 12.23 19.36
C PRO A 336 -12.55 13.12 18.48
N VAL A 337 -12.46 14.44 18.64
CA VAL A 337 -13.23 15.40 17.83
C VAL A 337 -12.73 15.39 16.37
N ALA A 338 -11.41 15.39 16.17
CA ALA A 338 -10.81 15.29 14.85
C ALA A 338 -11.20 13.98 14.15
N VAL A 339 -11.19 12.86 14.88
CA VAL A 339 -11.61 11.55 14.37
C VAL A 339 -13.09 11.53 14.04
N PHE A 340 -13.94 12.12 14.88
CA PHE A 340 -15.37 12.25 14.60
C PHE A 340 -15.61 12.94 13.26
N ILE A 341 -15.05 14.14 13.09
CA ILE A 341 -15.22 14.95 11.88
C ILE A 341 -14.65 14.23 10.66
N GLY A 342 -13.41 13.72 10.77
CA GLY A 342 -12.72 13.04 9.67
C GLY A 342 -13.43 11.77 9.22
N VAL A 343 -13.72 10.85 10.15
CA VAL A 343 -14.37 9.58 9.82
C VAL A 343 -15.79 9.78 9.31
N THR A 344 -16.55 10.75 9.84
CA THR A 344 -17.86 11.09 9.28
C THR A 344 -17.75 11.60 7.85
N GLY A 345 -16.84 12.54 7.57
CA GLY A 345 -16.62 13.08 6.23
C GLY A 345 -16.22 11.99 5.22
N ILE A 346 -15.27 11.12 5.60
CA ILE A 346 -14.80 10.02 4.76
C ILE A 346 -15.92 9.00 4.53
N SER A 347 -16.63 8.58 5.58
CA SER A 347 -17.72 7.61 5.46
C SER A 347 -18.81 8.12 4.52
N PHE A 348 -19.15 9.41 4.61
CA PHE A 348 -20.14 10.03 3.73
C PHE A 348 -19.66 10.10 2.26
N ALA A 349 -18.40 10.43 2.02
CA ALA A 349 -17.86 10.58 0.68
C ALA A 349 -17.57 9.24 -0.02
N ALA A 350 -17.10 8.25 0.74
CA ALA A 350 -16.44 7.07 0.21
C ALA A 350 -17.23 5.76 0.36
N PHE A 351 -18.04 5.61 1.41
CA PHE A 351 -18.72 4.36 1.67
C PHE A 351 -20.07 4.29 0.95
N PRO A 352 -20.49 3.09 0.51
CA PRO A 352 -21.81 2.89 -0.09
C PRO A 352 -22.89 2.92 1.00
N LEU A 353 -23.20 4.12 1.49
CA LEU A 353 -24.25 4.37 2.48
C LEU A 353 -25.65 4.28 1.85
N SER A 354 -26.69 4.44 2.68
CA SER A 354 -28.08 4.43 2.21
C SER A 354 -28.32 5.43 1.06
N LYS A 355 -29.19 5.06 0.13
CA LYS A 355 -29.66 5.96 -0.93
C LYS A 355 -30.45 7.16 -0.40
N SER A 356 -31.07 7.03 0.78
CA SER A 356 -31.76 8.13 1.43
C SER A 356 -30.76 9.04 2.15
N PHE A 357 -30.69 10.30 1.70
CA PHE A 357 -29.80 11.32 2.27
C PHE A 357 -29.80 11.40 3.80
N PRO A 358 -30.96 11.50 4.50
CA PRO A 358 -30.95 11.60 5.96
C PRO A 358 -30.39 10.33 6.64
N LEU A 359 -30.63 9.15 6.07
CA LEU A 359 -30.10 7.89 6.61
C LEU A 359 -28.60 7.77 6.33
N ALA A 360 -28.12 8.22 5.17
CA ALA A 360 -26.70 8.27 4.85
C ALA A 360 -25.94 9.18 5.83
N VAL A 361 -26.47 10.38 6.12
CA VAL A 361 -25.89 11.29 7.10
C VAL A 361 -25.88 10.66 8.50
N ALA A 362 -26.99 10.02 8.91
CA ALA A 362 -27.06 9.33 10.20
C ALA A 362 -26.04 8.19 10.30
N GLN A 363 -25.88 7.38 9.25
CA GLN A 363 -24.88 6.31 9.19
C GLN A 363 -23.45 6.87 9.28
N ALA A 364 -23.14 7.94 8.53
CA ALA A 364 -21.84 8.59 8.57
C ALA A 364 -21.51 9.20 9.95
N LEU A 365 -22.49 9.83 10.60
CA LEU A 365 -22.36 10.35 11.96
C LEU A 365 -22.15 9.22 12.97
N ALA A 366 -22.85 8.09 12.81
CA ALA A 366 -22.67 6.92 13.66
C ALA A 366 -21.27 6.31 13.51
N CYS A 367 -20.75 6.20 12.29
CA CYS A 367 -19.37 5.77 12.04
C CYS A 367 -18.35 6.70 12.70
N GLY A 368 -18.53 8.02 12.56
CA GLY A 368 -17.66 9.01 13.21
C GLY A 368 -17.72 8.94 14.73
N ALA A 369 -18.91 8.81 15.31
CA ALA A 369 -19.11 8.68 16.76
C ALA A 369 -18.42 7.42 17.30
N ALA A 370 -18.59 6.29 16.60
CA ALA A 370 -17.91 5.04 16.94
C ALA A 370 -16.38 5.17 16.92
N GLY A 371 -15.83 5.79 15.87
CA GLY A 371 -14.40 6.08 15.75
C GLY A 371 -13.88 6.96 16.88
N ALA A 372 -14.60 8.05 17.19
CA ALA A 372 -14.25 8.97 18.26
C ALA A 372 -14.25 8.29 19.65
N VAL A 373 -15.26 7.47 19.94
CA VAL A 373 -15.34 6.69 21.18
C VAL A 373 -14.19 5.69 21.29
N LEU A 374 -13.87 4.99 20.20
CA LEU A 374 -12.78 4.02 20.15
C LEU A 374 -11.43 4.69 20.43
N VAL A 375 -11.13 5.79 19.74
CA VAL A 375 -9.88 6.53 19.91
C VAL A 375 -9.77 7.12 21.31
N ASN A 376 -10.85 7.71 21.84
CA ASN A 376 -10.87 8.20 23.22
C ASN A 376 -10.59 7.08 24.24
N LYS A 377 -11.16 5.89 24.05
CA LYS A 377 -10.89 4.72 24.91
C LYS A 377 -9.43 4.28 24.82
N ILE A 378 -8.85 4.23 23.62
CA ILE A 378 -7.45 3.84 23.40
C ILE A 378 -6.51 4.84 24.07
N ILE A 379 -6.69 6.14 23.82
CA ILE A 379 -5.87 7.21 24.40
C ILE A 379 -5.94 7.16 25.93
N ARG A 380 -7.14 7.06 26.51
CA ARG A 380 -7.30 7.00 27.99
C ARG A 380 -6.66 5.76 28.59
N LYS A 381 -6.75 4.61 27.91
CA LYS A 381 -6.14 3.36 28.38
C LYS A 381 -4.62 3.42 28.37
N GLN A 382 -4.00 3.97 27.32
CA GLN A 382 -2.55 3.94 27.11
C GLN A 382 -1.84 5.12 27.79
N LEU A 383 -2.41 6.32 27.66
CA LEU A 383 -1.80 7.58 28.10
C LEU A 383 -2.45 8.16 29.36
N GLY A 384 -3.50 7.54 29.89
CA GLY A 384 -4.24 8.05 31.05
C GLY A 384 -3.37 8.28 32.28
N HIS A 385 -2.41 7.40 32.55
CA HIS A 385 -1.49 7.55 33.68
C HIS A 385 -0.56 8.78 33.52
N LEU A 386 -0.11 9.08 32.29
CA LEU A 386 0.71 10.26 31.99
C LEU A 386 -0.11 11.56 32.03
N LEU A 387 -1.36 11.51 31.57
CA LEU A 387 -2.30 12.64 31.64
C LEU A 387 -2.62 13.01 33.09
N VAL A 388 -2.79 12.03 33.97
CA VAL A 388 -3.03 12.27 35.40
C VAL A 388 -1.76 12.81 36.08
N LYS A 389 -0.59 12.17 35.87
CA LYS A 389 0.69 12.57 36.47
C LYS A 389 1.11 13.99 36.08
N SER A 390 0.89 14.39 34.83
CA SER A 390 1.20 15.73 34.33
C SER A 390 0.29 16.81 34.94
N THR A 391 -0.97 16.48 35.21
CA THR A 391 -1.91 17.38 35.89
C THR A 391 -1.52 17.60 37.35
N THR A 392 -1.10 16.54 38.06
CA THR A 392 -0.66 16.64 39.47
C THR A 392 0.68 17.38 39.61
N SER A 393 1.59 17.26 38.64
CA SER A 393 2.92 17.90 38.70
C SER A 393 2.88 19.41 38.41
N GLN A 394 1.86 19.90 37.69
CA GLN A 394 1.65 21.34 37.45
C GLN A 394 0.89 22.07 38.58
N ALA A 395 0.42 21.36 39.62
CA ALA A 395 -0.34 21.95 40.72
C ALA A 395 0.49 22.80 41.72
N LYS A 396 1.78 23.06 41.47
CA LYS A 396 2.56 24.05 42.24
C LYS A 396 2.45 25.42 41.56
N PRO A 397 1.97 26.47 42.26
CA PRO A 397 1.72 27.77 41.65
C PRO A 397 3.06 28.43 41.33
N LYS A 398 3.30 28.72 40.05
CA LYS A 398 4.14 29.84 39.66
C LYS A 398 3.24 30.83 38.93
N GLU A 399 2.98 31.95 39.61
CA GLU A 399 2.48 33.17 38.99
C GLU A 399 3.46 33.58 37.89
N GLU A 400 3.13 33.25 36.64
CA GLU A 400 3.52 34.05 35.50
C GLU A 400 2.23 34.44 34.79
N VAL A 401 1.87 35.71 34.96
CA VAL A 401 0.82 36.38 34.21
C VAL A 401 1.21 36.33 32.73
N VAL A 402 0.74 35.32 32.01
CA VAL A 402 0.86 35.28 30.55
C VAL A 402 -0.12 36.32 30.01
N LEU A 403 0.44 37.50 29.74
CA LEU A 403 -0.21 38.59 29.02
C LEU A 403 -0.93 38.01 27.80
N ASN A 404 -2.23 38.28 27.72
CA ASN A 404 -3.11 37.89 26.63
C ASN A 404 -2.71 38.65 25.35
N LYS A 405 -1.57 38.28 24.76
CA LYS A 405 -1.15 38.77 23.46
C LYS A 405 -2.13 38.18 22.45
N ASN A 406 -2.64 38.98 21.52
CA ASN A 406 -3.46 38.49 20.41
C ASN A 406 -2.60 37.55 19.54
N ILE A 407 -2.53 36.28 19.93
CA ILE A 407 -1.84 35.21 19.21
C ILE A 407 -2.67 34.93 17.96
N GLY A 408 -2.32 35.64 16.88
CA GLY A 408 -2.88 35.41 15.55
C GLY A 408 -2.43 34.06 14.98
N LEU A 409 -3.14 33.56 13.97
CA LEU A 409 -2.84 32.27 13.31
C LEU A 409 -1.39 32.16 12.79
N LEU A 410 -0.73 33.29 12.55
CA LEU A 410 0.63 33.35 11.99
C LEU A 410 1.75 33.40 13.02
N SER A 411 1.48 33.55 14.32
CA SER A 411 2.56 33.64 15.33
C SER A 411 3.34 32.33 15.46
N ASP A 412 4.67 32.41 15.58
CA ASP A 412 5.50 31.26 15.88
C ASP A 412 5.46 30.92 17.37
N ILE A 413 4.84 29.79 17.67
CA ILE A 413 4.68 29.25 19.02
C ILE A 413 5.71 28.13 19.18
N ALA A 414 6.53 28.22 20.23
CA ALA A 414 7.47 27.17 20.61
C ALA A 414 6.70 25.91 21.02
N GLY A 415 7.18 24.73 20.60
CA GLY A 415 6.54 23.45 20.92
C GLY A 415 6.62 23.08 22.41
N PRO A 416 5.77 22.16 22.89
CA PRO A 416 5.88 21.62 24.25
C PRO A 416 7.22 20.88 24.43
N LYS A 417 7.70 20.79 25.68
CA LYS A 417 8.93 20.06 26.03
C LYS A 417 8.67 19.01 27.11
N GLY A 418 9.56 18.02 27.20
CA GLY A 418 9.52 16.95 28.22
C GLY A 418 8.26 16.09 28.15
N THR A 419 7.70 15.72 29.30
CA THR A 419 6.54 14.79 29.39
C THR A 419 5.31 15.26 28.62
N GLN A 420 5.10 16.57 28.47
CA GLN A 420 3.99 17.09 27.67
C GLN A 420 4.16 16.78 26.18
N LEU A 421 5.40 16.87 25.66
CA LEU A 421 5.72 16.52 24.27
C LEU A 421 5.52 15.02 24.03
N GLU A 422 5.96 14.17 24.97
CA GLU A 422 5.78 12.71 24.89
C GLU A 422 4.29 12.33 24.80
N ILE A 423 3.43 12.94 25.61
CA ILE A 423 1.98 12.69 25.56
C ILE A 423 1.40 13.13 24.22
N VAL A 424 1.78 14.32 23.75
CA VAL A 424 1.31 14.85 22.46
C VAL A 424 1.74 13.92 21.32
N TYR A 425 3.00 13.50 21.29
CA TYR A 425 3.50 12.55 20.29
C TYR A 425 2.85 11.17 20.41
N GLY A 426 2.57 10.69 21.62
CA GLY A 426 1.79 9.47 21.82
C GLY A 426 0.38 9.57 21.24
N VAL A 427 -0.34 10.67 21.48
CA VAL A 427 -1.67 10.90 20.89
C VAL A 427 -1.60 10.99 19.37
N PHE A 428 -0.69 11.81 18.85
CA PHE A 428 -0.55 12.01 17.41
C PHE A 428 0.04 10.79 16.69
N GLY A 429 0.76 9.91 17.39
CA GLY A 429 1.16 8.61 16.85
C GLY A 429 -0.05 7.74 16.51
N TYR A 430 -1.10 7.73 17.35
CA TYR A 430 -2.35 7.05 17.01
C TYR A 430 -3.09 7.75 15.86
N MET A 431 -3.12 9.08 15.87
CA MET A 431 -3.73 9.86 14.78
C MET A 431 -3.02 9.65 13.45
N GLN A 432 -1.69 9.53 13.46
CA GLN A 432 -0.84 9.22 12.31
C GLN A 432 -1.22 7.87 11.69
N VAL A 433 -1.39 6.82 12.51
CA VAL A 433 -1.83 5.52 12.00
C VAL A 433 -3.20 5.64 11.31
N LEU A 434 -4.11 6.43 11.87
CA LEU A 434 -5.42 6.68 11.25
C LEU A 434 -5.32 7.48 9.95
N SER A 435 -4.44 8.49 9.86
CA SER A 435 -4.21 9.21 8.61
C SER A 435 -3.56 8.34 7.55
N ALA A 436 -2.66 7.42 7.93
CA ALA A 436 -2.05 6.46 7.01
C ALA A 436 -3.09 5.48 6.46
N CYS A 437 -3.97 4.99 7.33
CA CYS A 437 -5.12 4.21 6.91
C CYS A 437 -6.00 4.96 5.91
N PHE A 438 -6.27 6.23 6.19
CA PHE A 438 -7.04 7.07 5.29
C PHE A 438 -6.32 7.29 3.94
N MET A 439 -5.02 7.58 3.97
CA MET A 439 -4.22 7.77 2.76
C MET A 439 -4.15 6.50 1.92
N SER A 440 -3.89 5.32 2.50
CA SER A 440 -3.91 4.04 1.77
C SER A 440 -5.28 3.78 1.11
N PHE A 441 -6.37 4.06 1.82
CA PHE A 441 -7.71 3.92 1.23
C PHE A 441 -7.94 4.88 0.05
N ALA A 442 -7.60 6.15 0.22
CA ALA A 442 -7.76 7.17 -0.83
C ALA A 442 -6.86 6.88 -2.04
N HIS A 443 -5.61 6.46 -1.78
CA HIS A 443 -4.61 6.07 -2.77
C HIS A 443 -5.09 4.88 -3.60
N GLY A 444 -5.50 3.78 -2.97
CA GLY A 444 -6.02 2.61 -3.69
C GLY A 444 -7.21 2.95 -4.60
N GLY A 445 -8.09 3.86 -4.16
CA GLY A 445 -9.22 4.35 -4.96
C GLY A 445 -8.82 5.24 -6.14
N ASN A 446 -7.76 6.05 -6.01
CA ASN A 446 -7.27 6.89 -7.10
C ASN A 446 -6.43 6.08 -8.10
N ASP A 447 -5.46 5.31 -7.61
CA ASP A 447 -4.36 4.80 -8.43
C ASP A 447 -4.69 3.47 -9.12
N VAL A 448 -5.70 2.71 -8.65
CA VAL A 448 -6.20 1.54 -9.38
C VAL A 448 -6.63 1.89 -10.81
N SER A 449 -7.07 3.14 -11.03
CA SER A 449 -7.48 3.65 -12.33
C SER A 449 -6.36 3.70 -13.35
N ASN A 450 -5.11 3.88 -12.91
CA ASN A 450 -3.93 3.93 -13.77
C ASN A 450 -3.69 2.56 -14.46
N ALA A 451 -4.02 1.45 -13.78
CA ALA A 451 -3.93 0.12 -14.36
C ALA A 451 -5.25 -0.29 -15.05
N ILE A 452 -6.38 -0.06 -14.39
CA ILE A 452 -7.66 -0.59 -14.84
C ILE A 452 -8.29 0.24 -15.96
N GLY A 453 -8.02 1.55 -16.06
CA GLY A 453 -8.55 2.39 -17.13
C GLY A 453 -8.14 1.89 -18.52
N PRO A 454 -6.83 1.80 -18.81
CA PRO A 454 -6.35 1.28 -20.09
C PRO A 454 -6.69 -0.20 -20.30
N LEU A 455 -6.63 -1.02 -19.24
CA LEU A 455 -7.02 -2.44 -19.31
C LEU A 455 -8.49 -2.59 -19.72
N ALA A 456 -9.40 -1.85 -19.08
CA ALA A 456 -10.83 -1.91 -19.37
C ALA A 456 -11.15 -1.39 -20.78
N ALA A 457 -10.42 -0.38 -21.27
CA ALA A 457 -10.50 0.05 -22.66
C ALA A 457 -10.08 -1.08 -23.62
N ALA A 458 -8.95 -1.75 -23.35
CA ALA A 458 -8.46 -2.84 -24.18
C ALA A 458 -9.42 -4.05 -24.20
N LEU A 459 -9.98 -4.44 -23.04
CA LEU A 459 -10.99 -5.51 -22.97
C LEU A 459 -12.27 -5.14 -23.73
N SER A 460 -12.71 -3.88 -23.68
CA SER A 460 -13.89 -3.43 -24.42
C SER A 460 -13.72 -3.59 -25.93
N ILE A 461 -12.52 -3.28 -26.45
CA ILE A 461 -12.20 -3.45 -27.86
C ILE A 461 -12.28 -4.94 -28.25
N LEU A 462 -11.73 -5.83 -27.42
CA LEU A 462 -11.76 -7.28 -27.68
C LEU A 462 -13.17 -7.88 -27.64
N HIS A 463 -14.05 -7.36 -26.78
CA HIS A 463 -15.41 -7.84 -26.62
C HIS A 463 -16.41 -7.24 -27.63
N GLY A 464 -15.95 -6.43 -28.57
CA GLY A 464 -16.82 -5.80 -29.58
C GLY A 464 -17.64 -4.63 -29.05
N GLY A 465 -17.25 -4.04 -27.91
CA GLY A 465 -17.81 -2.78 -27.43
C GLY A 465 -17.38 -1.65 -28.34
N THR A 466 -18.14 -1.42 -29.41
CA THR A 466 -17.96 -0.27 -30.31
C THR A 466 -18.26 1.02 -29.56
N GLY A 467 -17.38 2.01 -29.73
CA GLY A 467 -17.35 3.24 -28.94
C GLY A 467 -18.70 3.96 -28.91
N GLY A 468 -19.25 4.16 -27.71
CA GLY A 468 -20.42 5.02 -27.52
C GLY A 468 -21.27 4.73 -26.29
N THR A 469 -21.35 3.48 -25.82
CA THR A 469 -22.09 3.15 -24.59
C THR A 469 -21.22 3.28 -23.35
N ASP A 470 -21.83 3.53 -22.20
CA ASP A 470 -21.12 3.49 -20.92
C ASP A 470 -20.62 2.08 -20.65
N ILE A 471 -19.35 1.86 -20.97
CA ILE A 471 -18.62 0.63 -20.63
C ILE A 471 -18.52 0.60 -19.11
N VAL A 472 -19.43 -0.15 -18.49
CA VAL A 472 -19.40 -0.40 -17.05
C VAL A 472 -18.17 -1.25 -16.75
N ILE A 473 -17.25 -0.70 -15.95
CA ILE A 473 -16.05 -1.42 -15.52
C ILE A 473 -16.47 -2.60 -14.64
N PRO A 474 -16.17 -3.84 -15.03
CA PRO A 474 -16.54 -5.01 -14.24
C PRO A 474 -15.84 -5.00 -12.87
N THR A 475 -16.57 -5.37 -11.82
CA THR A 475 -16.03 -5.38 -10.45
C THR A 475 -14.91 -6.39 -10.25
N ASP A 476 -14.90 -7.50 -11.01
CA ASP A 476 -13.81 -8.49 -11.01
C ASP A 476 -12.50 -7.89 -11.55
N VAL A 477 -12.58 -6.98 -12.52
CA VAL A 477 -11.41 -6.27 -13.06
C VAL A 477 -10.87 -5.24 -12.06
N LEU A 478 -11.74 -4.52 -11.35
CA LEU A 478 -11.29 -3.62 -10.26
C LEU A 478 -10.66 -4.40 -9.12
N ALA A 479 -11.26 -5.53 -8.72
CA ALA A 479 -10.69 -6.44 -7.73
C ALA A 479 -9.30 -6.93 -8.18
N TRP A 480 -9.15 -7.25 -9.46
CA TRP A 480 -7.90 -7.68 -10.05
C TRP A 480 -6.80 -6.61 -9.97
N GLY A 481 -7.14 -5.34 -10.24
CA GLY A 481 -6.24 -4.21 -10.03
C GLY A 481 -5.84 -4.04 -8.57
N GLY A 482 -6.81 -4.12 -7.65
CA GLY A 482 -6.55 -4.08 -6.22
C GLY A 482 -5.62 -5.21 -5.76
N LEU A 483 -5.82 -6.45 -6.25
CA LEU A 483 -4.94 -7.59 -5.95
C LEU A 483 -3.52 -7.36 -6.47
N GLY A 484 -3.38 -6.77 -7.66
CA GLY A 484 -2.09 -6.37 -8.20
C GLY A 484 -1.37 -5.40 -7.27
N ILE A 485 -2.03 -4.32 -6.86
CA ILE A 485 -1.48 -3.33 -5.92
C ILE A 485 -1.01 -4.02 -4.62
N VAL A 486 -1.85 -4.87 -4.02
CA VAL A 486 -1.48 -5.61 -2.80
C VAL A 486 -0.27 -6.53 -3.00
N ALA A 487 -0.21 -7.23 -4.13
CA ALA A 487 0.92 -8.08 -4.46
C ALA A 487 2.22 -7.26 -4.60
N GLY A 488 2.13 -6.09 -5.23
CA GLY A 488 3.21 -5.13 -5.41
C GLY A 488 3.82 -4.64 -4.11
N LEU A 489 2.97 -4.06 -3.27
CA LEU A 489 3.39 -3.51 -1.98
C LEU A 489 3.93 -4.58 -1.04
N THR A 490 3.42 -5.81 -1.14
CA THR A 490 3.90 -6.94 -0.33
C THR A 490 5.27 -7.41 -0.78
N MET A 491 5.50 -7.51 -2.09
CA MET A 491 6.76 -8.01 -2.63
C MET A 491 7.88 -6.98 -2.55
N TRP A 492 7.64 -5.75 -3.02
CA TRP A 492 8.69 -4.77 -3.30
C TRP A 492 8.51 -3.41 -2.58
N GLY A 493 7.36 -3.18 -1.96
CA GLY A 493 7.04 -1.92 -1.29
C GLY A 493 8.05 -1.48 -0.23
N TYR A 494 8.76 -2.42 0.39
CA TYR A 494 9.78 -2.12 1.39
C TYR A 494 10.95 -1.26 0.87
N ARG A 495 11.30 -1.40 -0.43
CA ARG A 495 12.44 -0.70 -1.03
C ARG A 495 12.20 0.82 -1.08
N VAL A 496 11.00 1.24 -1.48
CA VAL A 496 10.65 2.65 -1.60
C VAL A 496 10.29 3.26 -0.23
N ILE A 497 9.58 2.51 0.63
CA ILE A 497 9.23 2.98 1.99
C ILE A 497 10.49 3.36 2.77
N ALA A 498 11.53 2.51 2.71
CA ALA A 498 12.80 2.77 3.40
C ALA A 498 13.50 4.06 2.94
N THR A 499 13.24 4.50 1.71
CA THR A 499 13.91 5.64 1.07
C THR A 499 13.17 6.96 1.32
N ILE A 500 11.83 6.98 1.28
CA ILE A 500 11.04 8.21 1.50
C ILE A 500 11.05 8.65 2.97
N GLY A 501 10.95 7.70 3.91
CA GLY A 501 10.78 8.00 5.33
C GLY A 501 11.91 8.83 5.97
N LYS A 502 13.10 8.89 5.34
CA LYS A 502 14.28 9.61 5.85
C LYS A 502 14.68 10.84 5.02
N LYS A 503 14.25 10.94 3.75
CA LYS A 503 14.85 11.89 2.79
C LYS A 503 14.13 13.22 2.61
N ILE A 504 12.88 13.41 3.05
CA ILE A 504 12.13 14.64 2.75
C ILE A 504 12.23 15.66 3.88
N THR A 505 11.76 15.33 5.09
CA THR A 505 11.84 16.18 6.30
C THR A 505 11.88 15.32 7.55
N GLU A 506 12.39 15.82 8.67
CA GLU A 506 12.20 15.19 9.99
C GLU A 506 10.71 15.13 10.35
N LEU A 507 10.12 13.95 10.19
CA LEU A 507 8.69 13.71 10.39
C LEU A 507 8.45 13.33 11.85
N THR A 508 8.03 14.30 12.65
CA THR A 508 7.42 14.02 13.95
C THR A 508 5.97 13.60 13.77
N PRO A 509 5.35 12.85 14.71
CA PRO A 509 3.98 12.34 14.56
C PRO A 509 2.92 13.43 14.29
N THR A 510 3.09 14.64 14.82
CA THR A 510 2.16 15.76 14.54
C THR A 510 2.29 16.29 13.12
N ARG A 511 3.53 16.29 12.58
CA ARG A 511 3.84 16.76 11.22
C ARG A 511 3.38 15.73 10.20
N GLY A 512 3.71 14.46 10.42
CA GLY A 512 3.26 13.37 9.55
C GLY A 512 1.74 13.31 9.47
N PHE A 513 1.04 13.45 10.60
CA PHE A 513 -0.42 13.41 10.63
C PHE A 513 -1.01 14.54 9.79
N ALA A 514 -0.50 15.77 9.96
CA ALA A 514 -0.98 16.93 9.21
C ALA A 514 -0.75 16.78 7.70
N ALA A 515 0.43 16.32 7.29
CA ALA A 515 0.76 16.11 5.87
C ALA A 515 -0.10 15.00 5.25
N GLU A 516 -0.18 13.85 5.92
CA GLU A 516 -0.87 12.66 5.40
C GLU A 516 -2.38 12.83 5.40
N PHE A 517 -2.97 13.41 6.45
CA PHE A 517 -4.40 13.75 6.48
C PHE A 517 -4.77 14.74 5.38
N ALA A 518 -3.94 15.76 5.14
CA ALA A 518 -4.17 16.73 4.08
C ALA A 518 -4.08 16.08 2.69
N ALA A 519 -3.03 15.27 2.46
CA ALA A 519 -2.84 14.57 1.20
C ALA A 519 -4.01 13.61 0.92
N ALA A 520 -4.38 12.78 1.89
CA ALA A 520 -5.50 11.84 1.79
C ALA A 520 -6.83 12.56 1.51
N SER A 521 -7.08 13.71 2.14
CA SER A 521 -8.28 14.52 1.89
C SER A 521 -8.35 15.04 0.46
N VAL A 522 -7.23 15.55 -0.07
CA VAL A 522 -7.15 16.05 -1.45
C VAL A 522 -7.30 14.91 -2.46
N VAL A 523 -6.61 13.77 -2.23
CA VAL A 523 -6.72 12.57 -3.08
C VAL A 523 -8.15 12.05 -3.09
N LEU A 524 -8.78 11.86 -1.92
CA LEU A 524 -10.15 11.38 -1.83
C LEU A 524 -11.13 12.29 -2.57
N PHE A 525 -11.01 13.60 -2.37
CA PHE A 525 -11.89 14.57 -3.01
C PHE A 525 -11.72 14.57 -4.53
N ALA A 526 -10.49 14.54 -5.03
CA ALA A 526 -10.21 14.45 -6.45
C ALA A 526 -10.74 13.13 -7.05
N SER A 527 -10.55 12.00 -6.35
CA SER A 527 -11.09 10.70 -6.76
C SER A 527 -12.61 10.73 -6.89
N LYS A 528 -13.30 11.41 -5.96
CA LYS A 528 -14.76 11.56 -6.02
C LYS A 528 -15.23 12.38 -7.21
N LEU A 529 -14.44 13.38 -7.61
CA LEU A 529 -14.66 14.16 -8.83
C LEU A 529 -14.24 13.42 -10.11
N GLY A 530 -13.71 12.19 -10.00
CA GLY A 530 -13.20 11.42 -11.14
C GLY A 530 -11.97 12.05 -11.78
N LEU A 531 -11.22 12.88 -11.04
CA LEU A 531 -10.00 13.54 -11.52
C LEU A 531 -8.80 12.65 -11.18
N PRO A 532 -8.08 12.10 -12.17
CA PRO A 532 -6.85 11.38 -11.91
C PRO A 532 -5.78 12.39 -11.48
N ILE A 533 -5.25 12.21 -10.27
CA ILE A 533 -4.17 13.04 -9.72
C ILE A 533 -2.98 12.18 -9.32
N SER A 534 -1.82 12.80 -9.11
CA SER A 534 -0.67 12.12 -8.52
C SER A 534 -0.73 12.20 -6.99
N ALA A 535 -0.89 11.05 -6.33
CA ALA A 535 -0.80 10.97 -4.87
C ALA A 535 0.60 11.34 -4.35
N THR A 536 1.66 10.92 -5.06
CA THR A 536 3.06 11.29 -4.78
C THR A 536 3.23 12.80 -4.72
N HIS A 537 2.72 13.53 -5.72
CA HIS A 537 2.82 15.00 -5.74
C HIS A 537 2.06 15.64 -4.61
N THR A 538 0.83 15.17 -4.39
CA THR A 538 -0.06 15.72 -3.38
C THR A 538 0.55 15.57 -1.99
N LEU A 539 1.18 14.43 -1.70
CA LEU A 539 1.90 14.20 -0.45
C LEU A 539 3.15 15.08 -0.34
N VAL A 540 3.98 15.16 -1.38
CA VAL A 540 5.18 16.02 -1.37
C VAL A 540 4.79 17.48 -1.10
N GLY A 541 3.74 17.97 -1.78
CA GLY A 541 3.16 19.28 -1.52
C GLY A 541 2.70 19.42 -0.07
N ALA A 542 1.98 18.43 0.46
CA ALA A 542 1.54 18.44 1.86
C ALA A 542 2.72 18.47 2.85
N VAL A 543 3.79 17.71 2.62
CA VAL A 543 5.00 17.75 3.45
C VAL A 543 5.67 19.13 3.37
N MET A 544 5.77 19.71 2.18
CA MET A 544 6.27 21.08 2.00
C MET A 544 5.42 22.11 2.76
N GLY A 545 4.09 21.99 2.73
CA GLY A 545 3.19 22.88 3.47
C GLY A 545 3.41 22.84 4.99
N VAL A 546 3.67 21.66 5.56
CA VAL A 546 4.05 21.52 6.97
C VAL A 546 5.43 22.15 7.23
N GLY A 547 6.38 21.97 6.30
CA GLY A 547 7.69 22.62 6.35
C GLY A 547 7.59 24.14 6.37
N PHE A 548 6.86 24.74 5.42
CA PHE A 548 6.63 26.19 5.36
C PHE A 548 5.90 26.73 6.59
N ALA A 549 5.03 25.93 7.20
CA ALA A 549 4.39 26.32 8.44
C ALA A 549 5.37 26.47 9.62
N ARG A 550 6.62 25.98 9.53
CA ARG A 550 7.70 26.19 10.52
C ARG A 550 8.66 27.34 10.14
N GLY A 551 8.66 27.76 8.88
CA GLY A 551 9.59 28.75 8.32
C GLY A 551 10.15 28.29 6.97
N LEU A 552 10.57 29.25 6.14
CA LEU A 552 11.02 28.99 4.76
C LEU A 552 12.30 28.13 4.69
N ASN A 553 13.14 28.14 5.72
CA ASN A 553 14.41 27.40 5.75
C ASN A 553 14.26 25.91 6.12
N SER A 554 13.05 25.43 6.46
CA SER A 554 12.83 24.05 6.91
C SER A 554 12.63 23.03 5.78
N VAL A 555 12.57 23.47 4.52
CA VAL A 555 12.40 22.59 3.35
C VAL A 555 13.71 22.53 2.56
N ARG A 556 14.23 21.32 2.33
CA ARG A 556 15.44 21.11 1.51
C ARG A 556 15.14 21.33 0.04
N ALA A 557 15.55 22.49 -0.49
CA ALA A 557 15.32 22.86 -1.89
C ALA A 557 15.89 21.84 -2.89
N GLU A 558 17.05 21.24 -2.60
CA GLU A 558 17.65 20.24 -3.50
C GLU A 558 16.77 18.98 -3.61
N THR A 559 16.23 18.48 -2.49
CA THR A 559 15.31 17.33 -2.51
C THR A 559 14.04 17.63 -3.31
N VAL A 560 13.48 18.84 -3.18
CA VAL A 560 12.31 19.25 -3.96
C VAL A 560 12.64 19.28 -5.46
N LYS A 561 13.80 19.83 -5.82
CA LYS A 561 14.28 19.89 -7.20
C LYS A 561 14.49 18.50 -7.80
N GLU A 562 15.13 17.59 -7.08
CA GLU A 562 15.30 16.19 -7.51
C GLU A 562 13.97 15.50 -7.80
N ILE A 563 12.98 15.69 -6.92
CA ILE A 563 11.63 15.16 -7.07
C ILE A 563 10.95 15.76 -8.31
N VAL A 564 11.00 17.07 -8.50
CA VAL A 564 10.40 17.72 -9.69
C VAL A 564 11.06 17.24 -11.00
N ILE A 565 12.38 17.05 -11.00
CA ILE A 565 13.11 16.51 -12.14
C ILE A 565 12.65 15.07 -12.43
N SER A 566 12.50 14.21 -11.42
CA SER A 566 12.04 12.83 -11.62
C SER A 566 10.64 12.80 -12.24
N TRP A 567 9.75 13.71 -11.85
CA TRP A 567 8.41 13.86 -12.41
C TRP A 567 8.44 14.29 -13.88
N ALA A 568 9.31 15.23 -14.22
CA ALA A 568 9.49 15.71 -15.59
C ALA A 568 10.05 14.63 -16.51
N VAL A 569 10.97 13.78 -16.02
CA VAL A 569 11.58 12.67 -16.78
C VAL A 569 10.61 11.50 -16.96
N THR A 570 9.71 11.27 -16.01
CA THR A 570 8.80 10.11 -16.03
C THR A 570 7.85 10.10 -17.24
N ILE A 571 7.35 11.26 -17.67
CA ILE A 571 6.44 11.40 -18.83
C ILE A 571 7.11 10.99 -20.16
N PRO A 572 8.26 11.59 -20.56
CA PRO A 572 8.90 11.24 -21.82
C PRO A 572 9.40 9.79 -21.83
N VAL A 573 9.88 9.26 -20.70
CA VAL A 573 10.30 7.86 -20.63
C VAL A 573 9.14 6.91 -20.89
N GLY A 574 7.99 7.12 -20.21
CA GLY A 574 6.78 6.33 -20.46
C GLY A 574 6.31 6.42 -21.93
N SER A 575 6.27 7.65 -22.46
CA SER A 575 5.91 7.92 -23.87
C SER A 575 6.80 7.14 -24.86
N LEU A 576 8.13 7.23 -24.70
CA LEU A 576 9.08 6.58 -25.61
C LEU A 576 9.02 5.06 -25.52
N LEU A 577 8.94 4.51 -24.30
CA LEU A 577 8.79 3.08 -24.08
C LEU A 577 7.49 2.55 -24.70
N SER A 578 6.38 3.29 -24.54
CA SER A 578 5.07 2.93 -25.10
C SER A 578 5.10 2.85 -26.63
N VAL A 579 5.73 3.82 -27.28
CA VAL A 579 5.93 3.83 -28.74
C VAL A 579 6.78 2.64 -29.19
N ALA A 580 7.91 2.39 -28.53
CA ALA A 580 8.77 1.26 -28.84
C ALA A 580 8.05 -0.09 -28.67
N TYR A 581 7.31 -0.25 -27.57
CA TYR A 581 6.54 -1.47 -27.30
C TYR A 581 5.40 -1.65 -28.29
N THR A 582 4.76 -0.58 -28.75
CA THR A 582 3.70 -0.66 -29.76
C THR A 582 4.27 -1.14 -31.08
N TRP A 583 5.44 -0.62 -31.48
CA TRP A 583 6.14 -1.08 -32.68
C TRP A 583 6.48 -2.57 -32.60
N ILE A 584 6.99 -3.04 -31.46
CA ILE A 584 7.30 -4.46 -31.24
C ILE A 584 6.02 -5.31 -31.27
N PHE A 585 4.99 -4.93 -30.51
CA PHE A 585 3.75 -5.71 -30.41
C PHE A 585 3.00 -5.79 -31.73
N THR A 586 2.92 -4.72 -32.50
CA THR A 586 2.26 -4.75 -33.81
C THR A 586 2.97 -5.69 -34.79
N LYS A 587 4.32 -5.73 -34.76
CA LYS A 587 5.09 -6.73 -35.52
C LYS A 587 4.82 -8.15 -35.03
N LEU A 588 4.90 -8.39 -33.73
CA LEU A 588 4.65 -9.72 -33.15
C LEU A 588 3.23 -10.22 -33.45
N LEU A 589 2.22 -9.37 -33.26
CA LEU A 589 0.82 -9.70 -33.54
C LEU A 589 0.60 -10.04 -35.01
N SER A 590 1.29 -9.37 -35.94
CA SER A 590 1.19 -9.70 -37.38
C SER A 590 1.76 -11.07 -37.76
N TYR A 591 2.57 -11.70 -36.90
CA TYR A 591 3.04 -13.08 -37.08
C TYR A 591 2.13 -14.11 -36.43
N ILE A 592 1.35 -13.71 -35.41
CA ILE A 592 0.49 -14.60 -34.62
C ILE A 592 -0.95 -14.60 -35.16
N LEU A 593 -1.39 -13.48 -35.74
CA LEU A 593 -2.75 -13.21 -36.24
C LEU A 593 -2.74 -12.92 -37.73
#